data_AF-A0A2K0UFL8-F1
#
_entry.id   AF-A0A2K0UFL8-F1
#
_cell.length_a   1.000
_cell.length_b   1.000
_cell.length_c   1.000
_cell.angle_alpha   90.00
_cell.angle_beta   90.00
_cell.angle_gamma   90.00
#
_symmetry.space_group_name_H-M   'P 1'
#
loop_
_entity.id
_entity.type
_entity.pdbx_description
1 polymer ?
#
loop_
_entity_poly.entity_id
_entity_poly.type
_entity_poly.pdbx_seq_one_letter_code
_entity_poly.pdbx_strand_id
1 'polypeptide(L)'
;MAGGRKSKAAAPARPQNTLVVDNGAWTLKAGLVCGGSIPEPRVIPNCIARDRSRKIYVGTELEKCRDFSEIQFRRPVEKGYLVNWEAQKEIWDQELFGDKAERKCDPGETRLMLTEQPNTLPVLQTNCDQIVFEEYGFSSYYRGIGAFIKGGRVTATGLQLY
;
A
#
# COMPACT_ATOMS: atom_id res chain seq x y z
N MET A 1 -9.39 -27.09 -47.27
CA MET A 1 -8.96 -27.01 -45.86
C MET A 1 -9.08 -25.57 -45.40
N ALA A 2 -10.05 -25.24 -44.53
CA ALA A 2 -10.25 -23.89 -44.01
C ALA A 2 -9.56 -23.78 -42.64
N GLY A 3 -8.61 -22.85 -42.52
CA GLY A 3 -7.83 -22.64 -41.31
C GLY A 3 -8.69 -22.15 -40.15
N GLY A 4 -8.66 -22.88 -39.04
CA GLY A 4 -9.35 -22.51 -37.80
C GLY A 4 -8.78 -21.22 -37.23
N ARG A 5 -9.65 -20.23 -37.00
CA ARG A 5 -9.34 -19.05 -36.19
C ARG A 5 -9.00 -19.51 -34.77
N LYS A 6 -7.74 -19.38 -34.36
CA LYS A 6 -7.35 -19.53 -32.96
C LYS A 6 -8.06 -18.46 -32.13
N SER A 7 -8.85 -18.88 -31.15
CA SER A 7 -9.46 -17.99 -30.17
C SER A 7 -8.35 -17.28 -29.38
N LYS A 8 -8.41 -15.94 -29.36
CA LYS A 8 -7.53 -15.11 -28.52
C LYS A 8 -7.80 -15.50 -27.05
N ALA A 9 -6.75 -15.84 -26.30
CA ALA A 9 -6.87 -16.15 -24.88
C ALA A 9 -7.61 -15.01 -24.17
N ALA A 10 -8.59 -15.37 -23.32
CA ALA A 10 -9.33 -14.39 -22.54
C ALA A 10 -8.36 -13.57 -21.71
N ALA A 11 -8.54 -12.25 -21.69
CA ALA A 11 -7.77 -11.38 -20.79
C ALA A 11 -7.98 -11.89 -19.35
N PRO A 12 -6.95 -11.84 -18.49
CA PRO A 12 -7.10 -12.24 -17.10
C PRO A 12 -8.25 -11.47 -16.46
N ALA A 13 -9.07 -12.17 -15.67
CA ALA A 13 -10.21 -11.58 -15.00
C ALA A 13 -9.74 -10.37 -14.19
N ARG A 14 -10.43 -9.24 -14.32
CA ARG A 14 -10.01 -8.02 -13.63
C ARG A 14 -10.19 -8.22 -12.12
N PRO A 15 -9.17 -7.92 -11.30
CA PRO A 15 -9.29 -8.03 -9.85
C PRO A 15 -10.45 -7.18 -9.34
N GLN A 16 -11.30 -7.78 -8.52
CA GLN A 16 -12.49 -7.12 -7.93
C GLN A 16 -12.14 -6.31 -6.67
N ASN A 17 -10.96 -6.57 -6.10
CA ASN A 17 -10.47 -5.91 -4.91
C ASN A 17 -9.47 -4.81 -5.30
N THR A 18 -9.56 -3.66 -4.63
CA THR A 18 -8.57 -2.59 -4.75
C THR A 18 -8.12 -2.15 -3.37
N LEU A 19 -6.85 -2.35 -3.05
CA LEU A 19 -6.22 -1.83 -1.86
C LEU A 19 -5.72 -0.41 -2.17
N VAL A 20 -6.24 0.57 -1.44
CA VAL A 20 -5.82 1.97 -1.51
C VAL A 20 -4.89 2.25 -0.34
N VAL A 21 -3.70 2.76 -0.61
CA VAL A 21 -2.67 3.02 0.40
C VAL A 21 -2.09 4.42 0.24
N ASP A 22 -1.98 5.14 1.36
CA ASP A 22 -1.30 6.43 1.47
C ASP A 22 -0.13 6.32 2.46
N ASN A 23 1.10 6.25 1.93
CA ASN A 23 2.33 6.13 2.72
C ASN A 23 2.75 7.52 3.26
N GLY A 24 1.99 8.05 4.21
CA GLY A 24 2.31 9.29 4.88
C GLY A 24 3.50 9.16 5.82
N ALA A 25 4.19 10.29 6.08
CA ALA A 25 5.39 10.27 6.94
C ALA A 25 5.10 9.94 8.41
N TRP A 26 3.93 10.37 8.88
CA TRP A 26 3.51 10.13 10.26
C TRP A 26 2.56 8.93 10.37
N THR A 27 1.59 8.87 9.46
CA THR A 27 0.57 7.82 9.41
C THR A 27 0.46 7.21 8.03
N LEU A 28 0.28 5.89 8.02
CA LEU A 28 -0.14 5.08 6.91
C LEU A 28 -1.67 5.11 6.89
N LYS A 29 -2.29 5.36 5.74
CA LYS A 29 -3.72 5.15 5.58
C LYS A 29 -3.97 4.03 4.59
N ALA A 30 -4.87 3.12 4.93
CA ALA A 30 -5.18 2.01 4.06
C ALA A 30 -6.66 1.63 4.10
N GLY A 31 -7.19 1.24 2.95
CA GLY A 31 -8.56 0.74 2.83
C GLY A 31 -8.69 -0.27 1.69
N LEU A 32 -9.40 -1.37 1.94
CA LEU A 32 -9.66 -2.40 0.94
C LEU A 32 -11.07 -2.25 0.37
N VAL A 33 -11.15 -1.78 -0.86
CA VAL A 33 -12.39 -1.64 -1.63
C VAL A 33 -12.75 -2.99 -2.22
N CYS A 34 -13.92 -3.52 -1.84
CA CYS A 34 -14.46 -4.80 -2.31
C CYS A 34 -15.91 -4.61 -2.76
N GLY A 35 -16.31 -5.16 -3.92
CA GLY A 35 -17.71 -5.15 -4.36
C GLY A 35 -18.33 -3.76 -4.50
N GLY A 36 -17.51 -2.73 -4.78
CA GLY A 36 -17.96 -1.34 -4.90
C GLY A 36 -18.18 -0.61 -3.56
N SER A 37 -18.01 -1.30 -2.41
CA SER A 37 -18.04 -0.67 -1.10
C SER A 37 -16.70 -0.01 -0.79
N ILE A 38 -16.73 1.29 -0.50
CA ILE A 38 -15.55 2.07 -0.08
C ILE A 38 -15.60 2.18 1.44
N PRO A 39 -14.75 1.44 2.18
CA PRO A 39 -14.71 1.56 3.63
C PRO A 39 -14.01 2.87 4.06
N GLU A 40 -14.25 3.28 5.30
CA GLU A 40 -13.43 4.30 5.95
C GLU A 40 -11.97 3.81 6.01
N PRO A 41 -10.98 4.65 5.66
CA PRO A 41 -9.59 4.25 5.69
C PRO A 41 -9.10 4.08 7.12
N ARG A 42 -8.43 2.96 7.40
CA ARG A 42 -7.67 2.77 8.64
C ARG A 42 -6.53 3.77 8.68
N VAL A 43 -6.32 4.42 9.82
CA VAL A 43 -5.20 5.33 10.07
C VAL A 43 -4.26 4.67 11.05
N ILE A 44 -3.04 4.38 10.60
CA ILE A 44 -2.06 3.56 11.30
C ILE A 44 -0.79 4.40 11.51
N PRO A 45 -0.13 4.36 12.68
CA PRO A 45 1.19 4.99 12.84
C PRO A 45 2.20 4.42 11.83
N ASN A 46 2.82 5.27 10.99
CA ASN A 46 3.84 4.80 10.03
C ASN A 46 5.22 4.81 10.69
N CYS A 47 5.41 3.95 11.68
CA CYS A 47 6.69 3.78 12.36
C CYS A 47 6.86 2.38 12.95
N ILE A 48 8.13 2.06 13.18
CA ILE A 48 8.58 0.99 14.07
C ILE A 48 9.20 1.68 15.27
N ALA A 49 8.78 1.30 16.47
CA ALA A 49 9.30 1.86 17.70
C ALA A 49 9.98 0.76 18.52
N ARG A 50 11.07 1.13 19.19
CA ARG A 50 11.80 0.24 20.09
C ARG A 50 11.94 0.88 21.46
N ASP A 51 11.46 0.20 22.49
CA ASP A 51 11.60 0.69 23.86
C ASP A 51 12.98 0.37 24.46
N ARG A 52 13.23 0.87 25.67
CA ARG A 52 14.47 0.59 26.44
C ARG A 52 14.67 -0.90 26.75
N SER A 53 13.59 -1.68 26.83
CA SER A 53 13.60 -3.13 27.03
C SER A 53 13.86 -3.89 25.73
N ARG A 54 14.16 -3.17 24.64
CA ARG A 54 14.38 -3.67 23.27
C ARG A 54 13.15 -4.32 22.64
N LYS A 55 11.97 -4.12 23.21
CA LYS A 55 10.72 -4.58 22.61
C LYS A 55 10.38 -3.71 21.40
N ILE A 56 10.02 -4.37 20.30
CA ILE A 56 9.67 -3.73 19.05
C ILE A 56 8.14 -3.62 18.97
N TYR A 57 7.68 -2.46 18.51
CA TYR A 57 6.28 -2.14 18.26
C TYR A 57 6.17 -1.65 16.82
N VAL A 58 5.31 -2.30 16.04
CA VAL A 58 5.09 -1.93 14.63
C VAL A 58 3.68 -1.39 14.47
N GLY A 59 3.57 -0.20 13.89
CA GLY A 59 2.28 0.39 13.55
C GLY A 59 1.34 0.57 14.76
N THR A 60 0.17 -0.08 14.70
CA THR A 60 -0.85 -0.03 15.76
C THR A 60 -0.38 -0.62 17.08
N GLU A 61 0.64 -1.47 17.09
CA GLU A 61 1.18 -2.00 18.34
C GLU A 61 1.79 -0.95 19.24
N LEU A 62 2.16 0.22 18.68
CA LEU A 62 2.63 1.34 19.47
C LEU A 62 1.61 1.75 20.55
N GLU A 63 0.32 1.53 20.34
CA GLU A 63 -0.73 1.80 21.33
C GLU A 63 -0.60 0.94 22.59
N LYS A 64 0.08 -0.21 22.50
CA LYS A 64 0.37 -1.10 23.64
C LYS A 64 1.59 -0.63 24.44
N CYS A 65 2.34 0.35 23.92
CA CYS A 65 3.47 0.93 24.63
C CYS A 65 2.96 1.83 25.74
N ARG A 66 3.36 1.53 26.98
CA ARG A 66 2.96 2.31 28.18
C ARG A 66 4.05 3.25 28.66
N ASP A 67 5.29 3.02 28.22
CA ASP A 67 6.48 3.77 28.66
C ASP A 67 7.20 4.29 27.40
N PHE A 68 7.06 5.59 27.16
CA PHE A 68 7.71 6.28 26.03
C PHE A 68 9.09 6.83 26.39
N SER A 69 9.59 6.53 27.59
CA SER A 69 10.92 6.95 28.02
C SER A 69 11.98 6.28 27.14
N GLU A 70 12.84 7.07 26.52
CA GLU A 70 13.95 6.60 25.67
C GLU A 70 13.52 5.72 24.47
N ILE A 71 12.28 5.88 24.00
CA ILE A 71 11.80 5.13 22.84
C ILE A 71 12.48 5.62 21.55
N GLN A 72 12.94 4.68 20.73
CA GLN A 72 13.56 4.96 19.44
C GLN A 72 12.56 4.72 18.32
N PHE A 73 12.32 5.74 17.48
CA PHE A 73 11.45 5.62 16.32
C PHE A 73 12.26 5.46 15.03
N ARG A 74 11.93 4.45 14.25
CA ARG A 74 12.35 4.27 12.87
C ARG A 74 11.16 4.55 11.96
N ARG A 75 11.26 5.57 11.12
CA ARG A 75 10.23 5.94 10.15
C ARG A 75 10.72 5.61 8.74
N PRO A 76 9.87 5.03 7.88
CA PRO A 76 10.26 4.69 6.53
C PRO A 76 10.38 5.91 5.60
N VAL A 77 9.66 6.99 5.94
CA VAL A 77 9.60 8.22 5.16
C VAL A 77 10.42 9.32 5.82
N GLU A 78 11.34 9.92 5.07
CA GLU A 78 12.18 11.02 5.50
C GLU A 78 12.08 12.19 4.52
N LYS A 79 11.90 13.41 5.03
CA LYS A 79 11.73 14.63 4.22
C LYS A 79 10.66 14.50 3.13
N GLY A 80 9.64 13.67 3.37
CA GLY A 80 8.56 13.39 2.42
C GLY A 80 8.87 12.30 1.39
N TYR A 81 10.02 11.63 1.44
CA TYR A 81 10.34 10.53 0.53
C TYR A 81 10.38 9.21 1.27
N LEU A 82 9.79 8.17 0.67
CA LEU A 82 9.92 6.80 1.16
C LEU A 82 11.33 6.29 0.86
N VAL A 83 12.21 6.36 1.85
CA VAL A 83 13.64 6.04 1.72
C VAL A 83 14.01 4.67 2.28
N ASN A 84 13.21 4.16 3.22
CA ASN A 84 13.49 2.92 3.92
C ASN A 84 12.33 1.94 3.77
N TRP A 85 12.43 1.15 2.69
CA TRP A 85 11.43 0.15 2.36
C TRP A 85 11.45 -1.08 3.26
N GLU A 86 12.58 -1.42 3.88
CA GLU A 86 12.64 -2.50 4.87
C GLU A 86 11.66 -2.22 6.01
N ALA A 87 11.70 -1.01 6.58
CA ALA A 87 10.75 -0.61 7.61
C ALA A 87 9.31 -0.49 7.10
N GLN A 88 9.11 -0.03 5.86
CA GLN A 88 7.77 0.10 5.29
C GLN A 88 7.13 -1.26 5.03
N LYS A 89 7.90 -2.24 4.57
CA LYS A 89 7.47 -3.62 4.37
C LYS A 89 7.03 -4.24 5.69
N GLU A 90 7.84 -4.13 6.75
CA GLU A 90 7.48 -4.66 8.06
C GLU A 90 6.15 -4.07 8.59
N ILE A 91 5.92 -2.77 8.37
CA ILE A 91 4.65 -2.13 8.69
C ILE A 91 3.50 -2.67 7.82
N TRP A 92 3.70 -2.79 6.50
CA TRP A 92 2.68 -3.32 5.59
C TRP A 92 2.34 -4.78 5.89
N ASP A 93 3.34 -5.61 6.09
CA ASP A 93 3.20 -7.03 6.40
C ASP A 93 2.40 -7.22 7.67
N GLN A 94 2.64 -6.41 8.70
CA GLN A 94 1.90 -6.51 9.95
C GLN A 94 0.47 -5.95 9.86
N GLU A 95 0.29 -4.82 9.17
CA GLU A 95 -0.95 -4.05 9.25
C GLU A 95 -1.95 -4.32 8.13
N LEU A 96 -1.45 -4.73 6.96
CA LEU A 96 -2.24 -4.93 5.73
C LEU A 96 -2.39 -6.40 5.37
N PHE A 97 -1.37 -7.22 5.64
CA PHE A 97 -1.34 -8.63 5.23
C PHE A 97 -1.32 -9.63 6.39
N GLY A 98 -0.97 -9.17 7.60
CA GLY A 98 -0.87 -10.00 8.78
C GLY A 98 -2.22 -10.39 9.35
N ASP A 99 -2.22 -11.30 10.34
CA ASP A 99 -3.44 -11.79 10.98
C ASP A 99 -4.23 -10.70 11.74
N LYS A 100 -3.61 -9.54 11.98
CA LYS A 100 -4.25 -8.36 12.59
C LYS A 100 -4.96 -7.46 11.57
N ALA A 101 -4.79 -7.71 10.27
CA ALA A 101 -5.51 -6.98 9.24
C ALA A 101 -7.00 -7.35 9.30
N GLU A 102 -7.88 -6.36 9.42
CA GLU A 102 -9.34 -6.56 9.49
C GLU A 102 -9.90 -7.31 8.28
N ARG A 103 -9.21 -7.25 7.14
CA ARG A 103 -9.52 -8.02 5.93
C ARG A 103 -8.23 -8.54 5.33
N LYS A 104 -8.14 -9.86 5.16
CA LYS A 104 -7.02 -10.49 4.47
C LYS A 104 -7.02 -10.03 3.01
N CYS A 105 -6.02 -9.23 2.66
CA CYS A 105 -5.77 -8.80 1.28
C CYS A 105 -4.81 -9.82 0.66
N ASP A 106 -5.20 -10.46 -0.43
CA ASP A 106 -4.28 -11.23 -1.26
C ASP A 106 -3.77 -10.32 -2.39
N PRO A 107 -2.48 -9.92 -2.39
CA PRO A 107 -1.90 -9.10 -3.45
C PRO A 107 -2.11 -9.67 -4.86
N GLY A 108 -2.03 -10.99 -5.04
CA GLY A 108 -2.13 -11.65 -6.34
C GLY A 108 -3.50 -11.47 -7.02
N GLU A 109 -4.54 -11.24 -6.23
CA GLU A 109 -5.91 -11.00 -6.69
C GLU A 109 -6.37 -9.55 -6.49
N THR A 110 -5.48 -8.66 -6.05
CA THR A 110 -5.81 -7.28 -5.67
C THR A 110 -5.09 -6.26 -6.55
N ARG A 111 -5.79 -5.16 -6.86
CA ARG A 111 -5.15 -3.96 -7.43
C ARG A 111 -4.61 -3.08 -6.30
N LEU A 112 -3.36 -2.63 -6.41
CA LEU A 112 -2.81 -1.60 -5.52
C LEU A 112 -2.99 -0.21 -6.12
N MET A 113 -3.51 0.71 -5.33
CA MET A 113 -3.55 2.14 -5.61
C MET A 113 -2.75 2.87 -4.53
N LEU A 114 -1.57 3.35 -4.88
CA LEU A 114 -0.62 3.96 -3.96
C LEU A 114 -0.51 5.46 -4.20
N THR A 115 -0.58 6.26 -3.13
CA THR A 115 -0.22 7.67 -3.20
C THR A 115 1.30 7.84 -3.06
N GLU A 116 1.86 8.79 -3.80
CA GLU A 116 3.24 9.25 -3.60
C GLU A 116 3.31 10.78 -3.46
N GLN A 117 4.44 11.25 -2.95
CA GLN A 117 4.73 12.67 -2.89
C GLN A 117 5.09 13.21 -4.29
N PRO A 118 4.79 14.49 -4.57
CA PRO A 118 5.20 15.10 -5.83
C PRO A 118 6.72 15.14 -5.92
N ASN A 119 7.25 14.92 -7.13
CA ASN A 119 8.68 14.97 -7.44
C ASN A 119 9.53 13.93 -6.67
N THR A 120 8.99 12.73 -6.43
CA THR A 120 9.78 11.57 -5.98
C THR A 120 10.91 11.30 -6.97
N LEU A 121 12.10 11.00 -6.44
CA LEU A 121 13.27 10.67 -7.26
C LEU A 121 13.00 9.38 -8.07
N PRO A 122 13.42 9.31 -9.35
CA PRO A 122 13.19 8.13 -10.18
C PRO A 122 13.71 6.82 -9.56
N VAL A 123 14.84 6.86 -8.85
CA VAL A 123 15.40 5.68 -8.17
C VAL A 123 14.48 5.13 -7.07
N LEU A 124 13.80 6.01 -6.33
CA LEU A 124 12.85 5.60 -5.29
C LEU A 124 11.55 5.06 -5.90
N GLN A 125 11.14 5.63 -7.03
CA GLN A 125 10.02 5.14 -7.82
C GLN A 125 10.29 3.72 -8.36
N THR A 126 11.46 3.48 -8.96
CA THR A 126 11.84 2.14 -9.42
C THR A 126 11.91 1.14 -8.28
N ASN A 127 12.47 1.50 -7.12
CA ASN A 127 12.51 0.63 -5.96
C ASN A 127 11.09 0.27 -5.46
N CYS A 128 10.19 1.26 -5.43
CA CYS A 128 8.78 1.02 -5.13
C CYS A 128 8.12 0.07 -6.13
N ASP A 129 8.39 0.21 -7.42
CA ASP A 129 7.81 -0.64 -8.47
C ASP A 129 8.29 -2.09 -8.33
N GLN A 130 9.59 -2.29 -8.08
CA GLN A 130 10.18 -3.60 -7.82
C GLN A 130 9.54 -4.27 -6.60
N ILE A 131 9.39 -3.56 -5.49
CA ILE A 131 8.78 -4.12 -4.28
C ILE A 131 7.30 -4.50 -4.53
N VAL A 132 6.55 -3.64 -5.22
CA VAL A 132 5.12 -3.92 -5.48
C VAL A 132 4.93 -5.15 -6.37
N PHE A 133 5.75 -5.33 -7.41
CA PHE A 133 5.56 -6.42 -8.37
C PHE A 133 6.36 -7.67 -8.05
N GLU A 134 7.64 -7.54 -7.70
CA GLU A 134 8.54 -8.69 -7.51
C GLU A 134 8.39 -9.29 -6.11
N GLU A 135 8.22 -8.44 -5.08
CA GLU A 135 8.09 -8.94 -3.71
C GLU A 135 6.64 -9.28 -3.35
N TYR A 136 5.71 -8.33 -3.59
CA TYR A 136 4.31 -8.52 -3.20
C TYR A 136 3.46 -9.18 -4.30
N GLY A 137 3.85 -9.10 -5.58
CA GLY A 137 3.12 -9.79 -6.65
C GLY A 137 1.73 -9.22 -6.94
N PHE A 138 1.53 -7.90 -6.78
CA PHE A 138 0.22 -7.31 -7.04
C PHE A 138 -0.27 -7.51 -8.47
N SER A 139 -1.57 -7.84 -8.63
CA SER A 139 -2.20 -8.05 -9.95
C SER A 139 -2.10 -6.84 -10.89
N SER A 140 -2.25 -5.64 -10.33
CA SER A 140 -2.02 -4.39 -11.05
C SER A 140 -1.75 -3.25 -10.07
N TYR A 141 -1.08 -2.21 -10.55
CA TYR A 141 -0.59 -1.11 -9.72
C TYR A 141 -0.86 0.24 -10.38
N TYR A 142 -1.29 1.21 -9.58
CA TYR A 142 -1.32 2.62 -9.94
C TYR A 142 -0.63 3.42 -8.84
N ARG A 143 0.31 4.29 -9.24
CA ARG A 143 0.93 5.31 -8.38
C ARG A 143 0.53 6.69 -8.84
N GLY A 144 0.19 7.58 -7.91
CA GLY A 144 -0.08 8.97 -8.23
C GLY A 144 -0.05 9.89 -7.01
N ILE A 145 -0.05 11.20 -7.24
CA ILE A 145 -0.02 12.15 -6.13
C ILE A 145 -1.41 12.20 -5.45
N GLY A 146 -1.43 12.17 -4.12
CA GLY A 146 -2.67 12.09 -3.33
C GLY A 146 -3.69 13.20 -3.62
N ALA A 147 -3.24 14.38 -4.08
CA ALA A 147 -4.13 15.47 -4.52
C ALA A 147 -4.98 15.09 -5.74
N PHE A 148 -4.42 14.33 -6.70
CA PHE A 148 -5.14 13.87 -7.89
C PHE A 148 -6.10 12.72 -7.60
N ILE A 149 -5.89 12.00 -6.49
CA ILE A 149 -6.70 10.85 -6.10
C ILE A 149 -7.98 11.30 -5.37
N LYS A 150 -7.97 12.48 -4.71
CA LYS A 150 -9.16 13.04 -4.05
C LYS A 150 -10.23 13.60 -5.00
N GLY A 151 -9.87 13.88 -6.26
CA GLY A 151 -10.79 14.41 -7.29
C GLY A 151 -11.39 13.36 -8.23
N GLY A 152 -10.83 12.15 -8.27
CA GLY A 152 -11.27 11.10 -9.19
C GLY A 152 -12.21 10.10 -8.53
N ARG A 153 -13.47 10.04 -8.95
CA ARG A 153 -14.26 8.81 -8.76
C ARG A 153 -13.57 7.70 -9.54
N VAL A 154 -13.01 6.72 -8.86
CA VAL A 154 -12.50 5.49 -9.49
C VAL A 154 -13.71 4.71 -10.00
N THR A 155 -14.14 4.96 -11.24
CA THR A 155 -15.08 4.09 -11.93
C THR A 155 -14.30 2.99 -12.65
N ALA A 156 -14.98 1.87 -12.92
CA ALA A 156 -14.40 0.70 -13.54
C ALA A 156 -13.86 0.94 -14.98
N THR A 157 -13.72 2.16 -15.49
CA THR A 157 -13.21 2.41 -16.85
C THR A 157 -12.33 3.64 -16.87
N GLY A 158 -11.11 3.49 -16.35
CA GLY A 158 -10.02 4.46 -16.52
C GLY A 158 -10.20 5.76 -15.72
N LEU A 159 -9.09 6.32 -15.24
CA LEU A 159 -9.07 7.68 -14.69
C LEU A 159 -9.39 8.65 -15.83
N GLN A 160 -10.55 9.31 -15.79
CA GLN A 160 -10.71 10.61 -16.44
C GLN A 160 -10.45 11.70 -15.39
N LEU A 161 -9.43 12.51 -15.66
CA LEU A 161 -9.16 13.74 -14.95
C LEU A 161 -10.20 14.78 -15.37
N TYR A 162 -10.83 15.45 -14.41
CA TYR A 162 -11.50 16.74 -14.62
C TYR A 162 -10.54 17.86 -14.24
#